data_AF-A0A2T1LZ07-F1
#
_entry.id   AF-A0A2T1LZ07-F1
#
_cell.length_a   1.000
_cell.length_b   1.000
_cell.length_c   1.000
_cell.angle_alpha   90.00
_cell.angle_beta   90.00
_cell.angle_gamma   90.00
#
_symmetry.space_group_name_H-M   'P 1'
#
loop_
_entity.id
_entity.type
_entity.pdbx_description
1 polymer ?
#
loop_
_entity_poly.entity_id
_entity_poly.type
_entity_poly.pdbx_seq_one_letter_code
_entity_poly.pdbx_strand_id
1 'polypeptide(L)'
;MNTTEMQNQIKQYINQLSPEKLQVAAYFLAYLAEKYNKELNQFNSNNSEKSALELAEDIVGCVDAPSDLSTNKDYLKGFGEL
;
A
#
# COMPACT_ATOMS: atom_id res chain seq x y z
N MET A 1 -17.06 -20.81 18.89
CA MET A 1 -17.24 -19.59 19.70
C MET A 1 -17.98 -18.59 18.84
N ASN A 2 -19.19 -18.24 19.22
CA ASN A 2 -20.07 -17.36 18.44
C ASN A 2 -19.63 -15.90 18.59
N THR A 3 -19.94 -15.06 17.60
CA THR A 3 -19.61 -13.62 17.58
C THR A 3 -20.09 -12.89 18.83
N THR A 4 -21.27 -13.25 19.34
CA THR A 4 -21.86 -12.69 20.56
C THR A 4 -21.06 -13.04 21.82
N GLU A 5 -20.50 -14.26 21.88
CA GLU A 5 -19.69 -14.72 23.01
C GLU A 5 -18.35 -13.98 23.06
N MET A 6 -17.71 -13.79 21.89
CA MET A 6 -16.50 -12.99 21.75
C MET A 6 -16.72 -11.54 22.19
N GLN A 7 -17.79 -10.89 21.75
CA GLN A 7 -18.08 -9.51 22.14
C GLN A 7 -18.28 -9.35 23.65
N ASN A 8 -18.93 -10.31 24.30
CA ASN A 8 -19.13 -10.28 25.74
C ASN A 8 -17.83 -10.47 26.52
N GLN A 9 -16.94 -11.37 26.07
CA GLN A 9 -15.62 -11.51 26.69
C GLN A 9 -14.77 -10.24 26.52
N ILE A 10 -14.78 -9.63 25.34
CA ILE A 10 -14.04 -8.38 25.09
C ILE A 10 -14.50 -7.27 26.05
N LYS A 11 -15.81 -7.12 26.25
CA LYS A 11 -16.36 -6.15 27.21
C LYS A 11 -15.90 -6.43 28.65
N GLN A 12 -15.86 -7.70 29.04
CA GLN A 12 -15.37 -8.08 30.37
C GLN A 12 -13.89 -7.75 30.55
N TYR A 13 -13.05 -8.02 29.55
CA TYR A 13 -11.64 -7.66 29.61
C TYR A 13 -11.43 -6.15 29.68
N ILE A 14 -12.14 -5.36 28.85
CA ILE A 14 -12.03 -3.89 28.86
C ILE A 14 -12.37 -3.32 30.24
N ASN A 15 -13.40 -3.85 30.91
CA ASN A 15 -13.80 -3.39 32.25
C ASN A 15 -12.79 -3.74 33.36
N GLN A 16 -11.91 -4.72 33.13
CA GLN A 16 -10.88 -5.13 34.09
C GLN A 16 -9.52 -4.44 33.87
N LEU A 17 -9.37 -3.71 32.77
CA LEU A 17 -8.13 -3.04 32.41
C LEU A 17 -7.94 -1.73 33.18
N SER A 18 -6.69 -1.43 33.53
CA SER A 18 -6.32 -0.11 34.06
C SER A 18 -6.41 0.97 32.95
N PRO A 19 -6.58 2.26 33.31
CA PRO A 19 -6.77 3.33 32.34
C PRO A 19 -5.65 3.43 31.30
N GLU A 20 -4.40 3.22 31.73
CA GLU A 20 -3.21 3.24 30.85
C GLU A 20 -3.27 2.12 29.80
N LYS A 21 -3.66 0.91 30.21
CA LYS A 21 -3.78 -0.24 29.29
C LYS A 21 -4.97 -0.08 28.35
N LEU A 22 -6.04 0.55 28.82
CA LEU A 22 -7.22 0.86 28.01
C LEU A 22 -6.85 1.82 26.88
N GLN A 23 -5.99 2.81 27.15
CA GLN A 23 -5.49 3.72 26.13
C GLN A 23 -4.68 2.99 25.04
N VAL A 24 -3.80 2.06 25.42
CA VAL A 24 -3.06 1.21 24.46
C VAL A 24 -4.00 0.34 23.64
N ALA A 25 -5.02 -0.27 24.28
CA ALA A 25 -6.02 -1.06 23.57
C ALA A 25 -6.82 -0.21 22.56
N ALA A 26 -7.17 1.03 22.93
CA ALA A 26 -7.85 1.96 22.02
C ALA A 26 -6.99 2.29 20.79
N TYR A 27 -5.70 2.59 20.98
CA TYR A 27 -4.78 2.83 19.86
C TYR A 27 -4.65 1.61 18.95
N PHE A 28 -4.55 0.42 19.54
CA PHE A 28 -4.45 -0.82 18.76
C PHE A 28 -5.72 -1.12 17.96
N LEU A 29 -6.90 -0.91 18.54
CA LEU A 29 -8.18 -1.06 17.84
C LEU A 29 -8.32 -0.06 16.69
N ALA A 30 -7.90 1.19 16.90
CA ALA A 30 -7.88 2.21 15.85
C ALA A 30 -6.95 1.79 14.69
N TYR A 31 -5.76 1.29 15.00
CA TYR A 31 -4.82 0.75 14.01
C TYR A 31 -5.43 -0.41 13.21
N LEU A 32 -6.10 -1.36 13.87
CA LEU A 32 -6.74 -2.48 13.19
C LEU A 32 -7.85 -2.03 12.24
N ALA A 33 -8.67 -1.06 12.65
CA ALA A 33 -9.73 -0.50 11.81
C ALA A 33 -9.16 0.19 10.57
N GLU A 34 -8.11 1.01 10.74
CA GLU A 34 -7.43 1.68 9.63
C GLU A 34 -6.80 0.67 8.66
N LYS A 35 -6.11 -0.35 9.18
CA LYS A 35 -5.49 -1.40 8.38
C LYS A 35 -6.52 -2.16 7.55
N TYR A 36 -7.65 -2.55 8.15
CA TYR A 36 -8.72 -3.23 7.43
C TYR A 36 -9.28 -2.38 6.28
N ASN A 37 -9.51 -1.09 6.51
CA ASN A 37 -9.96 -0.17 5.46
C ASN A 37 -8.92 -0.04 4.34
N LYS A 38 -7.63 0.02 4.67
CA LYS A 38 -6.55 0.09 3.68
C LYS A 38 -6.47 -1.18 2.83
N GLU A 39 -6.58 -2.35 3.44
CA GLU A 39 -6.59 -3.64 2.74
C GLU A 39 -7.83 -3.78 1.85
N LEU A 40 -8.99 -3.35 2.33
CA LEU A 40 -10.23 -3.33 1.54
C LEU A 40 -10.11 -2.39 0.32
N ASN A 41 -9.54 -1.20 0.52
CA ASN A 41 -9.32 -0.25 -0.57
C ASN A 41 -8.30 -0.78 -1.58
N GLN A 42 -7.20 -1.40 -1.14
CA GLN A 42 -6.23 -2.03 -2.04
C GLN A 42 -6.84 -3.19 -2.83
N PHE A 43 -7.63 -4.05 -2.18
CA PHE A 43 -8.32 -5.14 -2.85
C PHE A 43 -9.32 -4.63 -3.91
N ASN A 44 -10.07 -3.58 -3.59
CA ASN A 44 -11.00 -2.95 -4.53
C ASN A 44 -10.27 -2.26 -5.69
N SER A 45 -9.18 -1.53 -5.41
CA SER A 45 -8.35 -0.93 -6.47
C SER A 45 -7.71 -1.98 -7.37
N ASN A 46 -7.34 -3.15 -6.86
CA ASN A 46 -6.70 -4.21 -7.67
C ASN A 46 -7.70 -5.04 -8.51
N ASN A 47 -9.00 -4.93 -8.24
CA ASN A 47 -10.07 -5.56 -9.01
C ASN A 47 -10.82 -4.59 -9.93
N SER A 48 -10.57 -3.28 -9.84
CA SER A 48 -11.01 -2.36 -10.88
C SER A 48 -10.11 -2.52 -12.11
N GLU A 49 -10.71 -2.53 -13.30
CA GLU A 49 -9.98 -2.41 -14.57
C GLU A 49 -9.18 -1.10 -14.55
N LYS A 50 -7.91 -1.17 -14.14
CA LYS A 50 -7.05 0.02 -14.10
C LYS A 50 -6.64 0.37 -15.52
N SER A 51 -6.77 1.64 -15.87
CA SER A 51 -6.22 2.15 -17.13
C SER A 51 -4.70 2.10 -17.07
N ALA A 52 -4.05 1.92 -18.23
CA ALA A 52 -2.59 2.02 -18.36
C ALA A 52 -2.04 3.34 -17.79
N LEU A 53 -2.85 4.40 -17.80
CA LEU A 53 -2.50 5.70 -17.21
C LEU A 53 -2.42 5.67 -15.68
N GLU A 54 -3.34 4.98 -15.00
CA GLU A 54 -3.32 4.85 -13.53
C GLU A 54 -2.18 3.94 -13.05
N LEU A 55 -1.83 2.92 -13.84
CA LEU A 55 -0.66 2.09 -13.58
C LEU A 55 0.66 2.85 -13.79
N ALA A 56 0.68 3.82 -14.70
CA ALA A 56 1.85 4.63 -14.97
C ALA A 56 2.16 5.61 -13.84
N GLU A 57 1.18 6.02 -13.02
CA GLU A 57 1.37 6.95 -11.88
C GLU A 57 2.47 6.46 -10.91
N ASP A 58 2.50 5.17 -10.60
CA ASP A 58 3.54 4.53 -9.76
C ASP A 58 4.93 4.53 -10.42
N ILE A 59 5.01 4.76 -11.74
CA ILE A 59 6.24 4.79 -12.54
C ILE A 59 6.68 6.24 -12.79
N VAL A 60 5.76 7.23 -12.75
CA VAL A 60 6.05 8.66 -12.96
C VAL A 60 6.74 9.23 -11.71
N GLY A 61 8.00 8.85 -11.50
CA GLY A 61 8.82 9.32 -10.38
C GLY A 61 10.22 8.71 -10.37
N CYS A 62 10.40 7.53 -10.96
CA CYS A 62 11.72 6.97 -11.23
C CYS A 62 12.25 7.48 -12.58
N VAL A 63 12.70 8.74 -12.60
CA VAL A 63 13.48 9.27 -13.74
C VAL A 63 14.95 9.48 -13.37
N ASP A 64 15.50 8.65 -12.48
CA ASP A 64 16.92 8.31 -12.52
C ASP A 64 17.13 7.22 -13.58
N ALA A 65 16.68 7.50 -14.80
CA ALA A 65 17.10 6.73 -15.96
C ALA A 65 18.57 7.11 -16.24
N PRO A 66 19.45 6.15 -16.58
CA PRO A 66 20.80 6.48 -17.00
C PRO A 66 20.74 7.52 -18.13
N SER A 67 21.56 8.57 -18.05
CA SER A 67 21.69 9.55 -19.12
C SER A 67 21.88 8.84 -20.45
N ASP A 68 21.01 9.18 -21.40
CA ASP A 68 21.08 8.84 -22.81
C ASP A 68 21.50 7.39 -23.11
N LEU A 69 20.51 6.52 -23.38
CA LEU A 69 20.72 5.19 -23.96
C LEU A 69 21.20 5.24 -25.42
N SER A 70 21.65 6.38 -25.96
CA SER A 70 22.49 6.43 -27.16
C SER A 70 23.81 5.69 -26.85
N THR A 71 23.70 4.37 -26.93
CA THR A 71 24.80 3.42 -26.89
C THR A 71 25.84 3.93 -27.87
N ASN A 72 26.88 4.53 -27.32
CA ASN A 72 28.09 5.04 -27.95
C ASN A 72 27.91 5.51 -29.41
N LYS A 73 27.91 6.83 -29.65
CA LYS A 73 27.82 7.46 -30.99
C LYS A 73 28.77 6.87 -32.03
N ASP A 74 29.85 6.20 -31.62
CA ASP A 74 30.72 5.43 -32.51
C ASP A 74 30.01 4.26 -33.23
N TYR A 75 28.94 3.68 -32.68
CA TYR A 75 28.13 2.64 -33.35
C TYR A 75 27.36 3.15 -34.57
N LEU A 76 27.18 4.47 -34.68
CA LEU A 76 26.50 5.11 -35.80
C LEU A 76 27.47 5.64 -36.87
N LYS A 77 28.80 5.54 -36.67
CA LYS A 77 29.77 5.92 -37.70
C LYS A 77 29.68 4.96 -38.89
N GLY A 78 29.56 5.52 -40.09
CA GLY A 78 29.47 4.77 -41.35
C GLY A 78 28.04 4.42 -41.79
N PHE A 79 27.01 4.67 -40.97
CA PHE A 79 25.63 4.61 -41.44
C PHE A 79 25.29 5.90 -42.20
N GLY A 80 24.99 5.76 -43.49
CA GLY A 80 24.56 6.89 -44.34
C GLY A 80 25.69 7.66 -45.04
N GLU A 81 26.93 7.16 -45.01
CA GLU A 81 27.98 7.65 -45.91
C GLU A 81 27.75 7.06 -47.31
N LEU A 82 27.42 7.92 -48.26
CA LEU A 82 27.30 7.65 -49.70
C LEU A 82 28.65 7.80 -50.40
#